data_AF-A0A2U9BB98-F1
#
_entry.id   AF-A0A2U9BB98-F1
#
_cell.length_a   1.000
_cell.length_b   1.000
_cell.length_c   1.000
_cell.angle_alpha   90.00
_cell.angle_beta   90.00
_cell.angle_gamma   90.00
#
_symmetry.space_group_name_H-M   'P 1'
#
loop_
_entity.id
_entity.type
_entity.pdbx_description
1 polymer ?
#
loop_
_entity_poly.entity_id
_entity_poly.type
_entity_poly.pdbx_seq_one_letter_code
_entity_poly.pdbx_strand_id
1 'polypeptide(L)'
;MWMSTLARVARPALQRSTSAVACQAGRACRRPGHAAGPLPSRPTLTHVRGQQTLVSASPPEARQTSAQARQLLITDLDIHSGIHSVEVINDNKVSVVWPDQHTSVFDAEWLKKRCFSSAARQSLQEELFLNERHHWDSELRIPTGDFQEVLRDDEAALAWLSALRRVGIVCLKGAPTERGQVARLAERIGYLRLTFYGHTWQVQDKHMANNLAYTSKKLSLHTDYPALHFSPGVQFVHCISQAVEGGESEMVDGFHMAELLQREDPEAHRTLTSTLVDFTDTGRDYCDFLLQSKKYIIEVDREGRVQRININHATRDSVLDLPVRQVQPFYRAMRAFADIMNRPENLLDYRMEPGDMLTFDNWRLLHGRKSYVTGPDSSRHLEGAYLDWDEVMSRLRILRKSVNKRA
;
A
#
# COMPACT_ATOMS: atom_id res chain seq x y z
N MET A 1 -34.17 16.23 10.27
CA MET A 1 -35.11 15.33 10.98
C MET A 1 -35.26 13.96 10.28
N TRP A 2 -34.19 13.36 9.73
CA TRP A 2 -34.25 12.05 9.05
C TRP A 2 -33.07 11.11 9.38
N MET A 3 -32.21 11.48 10.34
CA MET A 3 -31.38 10.50 11.06
C MET A 3 -32.18 9.74 12.13
N SER A 4 -33.45 10.10 12.34
CA SER A 4 -34.27 9.61 13.44
C SER A 4 -34.95 8.27 13.20
N THR A 5 -35.14 7.81 11.95
CA THR A 5 -35.93 6.58 11.71
C THR A 5 -35.07 5.32 11.80
N LEU A 6 -33.91 5.28 11.12
CA LEU A 6 -32.95 4.17 11.25
C LEU A 6 -32.33 4.08 12.65
N ALA A 7 -32.02 5.22 13.29
CA ALA A 7 -31.44 5.23 14.63
C ALA A 7 -32.47 5.00 15.76
N ARG A 8 -33.78 5.23 15.54
CA ARG A 8 -34.82 4.85 16.53
C ARG A 8 -35.20 3.38 16.43
N VAL A 9 -35.22 2.80 15.23
CA VAL A 9 -35.60 1.39 15.03
C VAL A 9 -34.45 0.43 15.39
N ALA A 10 -33.19 0.80 15.15
CA ALA A 10 -32.04 -0.05 15.47
C ALA A 10 -31.49 0.09 16.92
N ARG A 11 -31.99 1.06 17.69
CA ARG A 11 -31.52 1.33 19.07
C ARG A 11 -31.70 0.16 20.06
N PRO A 12 -32.82 -0.60 20.03
CA PRO A 12 -33.01 -1.73 20.95
C PRO A 12 -32.02 -2.88 20.69
N ALA A 13 -31.65 -3.12 19.43
CA ALA A 13 -30.70 -4.16 19.03
C ALA A 13 -29.23 -3.75 19.31
N LEU A 14 -28.89 -2.47 19.12
CA LEU A 14 -27.53 -1.96 19.31
C LEU A 14 -27.13 -1.75 20.80
N GLN A 15 -28.10 -1.66 21.72
CA GLN A 15 -27.83 -1.48 23.16
C GLN A 15 -27.72 -2.78 23.95
N ARG A 16 -27.99 -3.94 23.35
CA ARG A 16 -27.98 -5.25 24.05
C ARG A 16 -26.69 -6.07 23.85
N SER A 17 -25.69 -5.57 23.11
CA SER A 17 -24.37 -6.19 23.12
C SER A 17 -23.58 -5.76 24.36
N THR A 18 -23.49 -6.65 25.34
CA THR A 18 -22.67 -6.48 26.53
C THR A 18 -21.18 -6.62 26.19
N SER A 19 -20.48 -5.49 26.07
CA SER A 19 -19.06 -5.40 26.46
C SER A 19 -18.82 -4.01 27.04
N ALA A 20 -18.41 -3.97 28.30
CA ALA A 20 -18.42 -2.79 29.15
C ALA A 20 -17.27 -1.82 28.84
N VAL A 21 -17.51 -0.78 28.03
CA VAL A 21 -16.80 0.51 28.12
C VAL A 21 -17.68 1.62 27.53
N ALA A 22 -18.60 2.21 28.29
CA ALA A 22 -19.27 3.45 27.90
C ALA A 22 -19.98 4.12 29.09
N CYS A 23 -19.21 4.77 29.97
CA CYS A 23 -19.77 5.77 30.87
C CYS A 23 -18.92 7.03 30.75
N GLN A 24 -19.40 8.00 29.98
CA GLN A 24 -19.20 9.46 30.12
C GLN A 24 -19.44 10.16 28.78
N ALA A 25 -20.64 10.71 28.60
CA ALA A 25 -20.91 11.91 27.80
C ALA A 25 -22.42 12.19 27.82
N GLY A 26 -22.91 12.73 28.93
CA GLY A 26 -24.33 13.03 29.09
C GLY A 26 -24.53 14.20 30.03
N ARG A 27 -24.21 15.42 29.58
CA ARG A 27 -24.66 16.69 30.17
C ARG A 27 -24.24 17.85 29.26
N ALA A 28 -25.19 18.35 28.46
CA ALA A 28 -25.32 19.79 28.16
C ALA A 28 -26.60 20.03 27.37
N CYS A 29 -27.26 21.14 27.71
CA CYS A 29 -28.33 21.82 26.96
C CYS A 29 -29.77 21.33 27.16
N ARG A 30 -30.39 21.87 28.22
CA ARG A 30 -31.85 22.02 28.39
C ARG A 30 -32.24 23.51 28.28
N ARG A 31 -33.44 23.74 27.70
CA ARG A 31 -34.44 24.86 27.86
C ARG A 31 -34.46 26.03 26.83
N PRO A 32 -35.57 26.80 26.66
CA PRO A 32 -36.93 26.38 26.21
C PRO A 32 -37.70 27.41 25.30
N GLY A 33 -38.75 26.96 24.60
CA GLY A 33 -40.04 27.66 24.29
C GLY A 33 -40.14 28.90 23.37
N HIS A 34 -40.95 28.85 22.30
CA HIS A 34 -42.13 29.73 22.02
C HIS A 34 -42.81 29.48 20.64
N ALA A 35 -43.99 30.11 20.46
CA ALA A 35 -45.18 29.70 19.69
C ALA A 35 -45.28 30.16 18.20
N ALA A 36 -46.42 29.82 17.59
CA ALA A 36 -46.74 29.68 16.15
C ALA A 36 -47.07 30.96 15.34
N GLY A 37 -46.97 30.85 14.00
CA GLY A 37 -47.57 31.72 12.97
C GLY A 37 -47.21 31.27 11.52
N PRO A 38 -48.07 31.39 10.48
CA PRO A 38 -47.94 30.65 9.21
C PRO A 38 -47.52 31.47 7.96
N LEU A 39 -47.24 30.75 6.85
CA LEU A 39 -47.09 31.13 5.40
C LEU A 39 -45.64 31.00 4.81
N PRO A 40 -45.44 30.89 3.47
CA PRO A 40 -45.33 29.61 2.76
C PRO A 40 -44.06 29.46 1.87
N SER A 41 -43.93 28.30 1.22
CA SER A 41 -43.15 28.03 -0.02
C SER A 41 -41.63 28.22 -0.05
N ARG A 42 -40.89 27.11 0.09
CA ARG A 42 -39.87 26.58 -0.85
C ARG A 42 -39.11 25.42 -0.16
N PRO A 43 -39.02 24.21 -0.74
CA PRO A 43 -38.22 23.16 -0.13
C PRO A 43 -36.73 23.42 -0.42
N THR A 44 -35.97 23.72 0.63
CA THR A 44 -34.51 23.82 0.63
C THR A 44 -33.88 22.44 0.51
N LEU A 45 -32.83 22.35 -0.33
CA LEU A 45 -32.00 21.17 -0.57
C LEU A 45 -31.57 20.49 0.74
N THR A 46 -32.29 19.45 1.17
CA THR A 46 -31.82 18.57 2.25
C THR A 46 -32.25 17.10 2.09
N HIS A 47 -32.91 16.74 0.98
CA HIS A 47 -33.53 15.42 0.82
C HIS A 47 -32.64 14.31 0.21
N VAL A 48 -31.38 14.58 -0.14
CA VAL A 48 -30.57 13.62 -0.93
C VAL A 48 -29.75 12.61 -0.09
N ARG A 49 -29.63 12.79 1.24
CA ARG A 49 -28.64 12.02 2.02
C ARG A 49 -29.08 10.63 2.53
N GLY A 50 -30.36 10.31 2.53
CA GLY A 50 -30.87 9.00 3.00
C GLY A 50 -30.89 7.91 1.92
N GLN A 51 -31.13 8.29 0.66
CA GLN A 51 -31.45 7.37 -0.44
C GLN A 51 -30.22 6.61 -1.00
N GLN A 52 -29.02 7.20 -0.96
CA GLN A 52 -27.81 6.58 -1.52
C GLN A 52 -27.22 5.43 -0.69
N THR A 53 -27.59 5.31 0.59
CA THR A 53 -26.89 4.42 1.53
C THR A 53 -27.24 2.94 1.34
N LEU A 54 -28.49 2.60 1.04
CA LEU A 54 -28.92 1.21 0.78
C LEU A 54 -28.83 0.81 -0.69
N VAL A 55 -28.85 1.77 -1.62
CA VAL A 55 -28.69 1.51 -3.06
C VAL A 55 -27.27 1.02 -3.42
N SER A 56 -26.25 1.46 -2.67
CA SER A 56 -24.88 0.92 -2.81
C SER A 56 -24.76 -0.55 -2.35
N ALA A 57 -25.68 -0.99 -1.49
CA ALA A 57 -25.79 -2.35 -1.01
C ALA A 57 -26.57 -3.17 -2.04
N SER A 58 -25.88 -3.80 -2.99
CA SER A 58 -26.56 -4.79 -3.85
C SER A 58 -27.15 -5.85 -2.95
N PRO A 59 -28.50 -6.02 -2.93
CA PRO A 59 -29.12 -7.07 -2.15
C PRO A 59 -28.59 -8.44 -2.57
N PRO A 60 -28.66 -9.46 -1.71
CA PRO A 60 -28.11 -10.79 -1.99
C PRO A 60 -28.59 -11.37 -3.33
N GLU A 61 -29.82 -11.05 -3.75
CA GLU A 61 -30.43 -11.48 -5.01
C GLU A 61 -29.85 -10.77 -6.25
N ALA A 62 -29.33 -9.55 -6.07
CA ALA A 62 -28.59 -8.81 -7.10
C ALA A 62 -27.09 -9.14 -7.08
N ARG A 63 -26.70 -10.22 -6.38
CA ARG A 63 -25.34 -10.74 -6.36
C ARG A 63 -25.31 -12.16 -6.90
N GLN A 64 -24.34 -12.42 -7.78
CA GLN A 64 -23.99 -13.78 -8.10
C GLN A 64 -23.26 -14.39 -6.90
N THR A 65 -23.87 -15.32 -6.18
CA THR A 65 -23.35 -15.86 -4.91
C THR A 65 -22.00 -16.56 -5.07
N SER A 66 -21.80 -17.30 -6.16
CA SER A 66 -20.54 -17.99 -6.46
C SER A 66 -19.38 -17.01 -6.74
N ALA A 67 -19.66 -15.95 -7.49
CA ALA A 67 -18.66 -14.93 -7.87
C ALA A 67 -18.52 -13.80 -6.83
N GLN A 68 -19.45 -13.72 -5.87
CA GLN A 68 -19.58 -12.60 -4.93
C GLN A 68 -19.63 -11.22 -5.61
N ALA A 69 -20.13 -11.18 -6.84
CA ALA A 69 -20.14 -10.00 -7.71
C ALA A 69 -21.54 -9.40 -7.84
N ARG A 70 -21.61 -8.09 -8.08
CA ARG A 70 -22.87 -7.37 -8.37
C ARG A 70 -23.33 -7.70 -9.79
N GLN A 71 -24.58 -8.11 -9.95
CA GLN A 71 -25.23 -8.29 -11.25
C GLN A 71 -26.06 -7.08 -11.67
N LEU A 72 -26.60 -6.32 -10.71
CA LEU A 72 -27.40 -5.12 -10.99
C LEU A 72 -26.58 -4.08 -11.78
N LEU A 73 -27.09 -3.68 -12.95
CA LEU A 73 -26.51 -2.64 -13.76
C LEU A 73 -26.87 -1.27 -13.21
N ILE A 74 -25.99 -0.29 -13.41
CA ILE A 74 -26.25 1.09 -12.99
C ILE A 74 -27.40 1.73 -13.78
N THR A 75 -27.64 1.27 -15.02
CA THR A 75 -28.74 1.73 -15.88
C THR A 75 -30.10 1.30 -15.39
N ASP A 76 -30.15 0.21 -14.63
CA ASP A 76 -31.39 -0.40 -14.16
C ASP A 76 -31.77 0.14 -12.77
N LEU A 77 -30.92 1.01 -12.21
CA LEU A 77 -31.10 1.58 -10.89
C LEU A 77 -31.82 2.93 -10.98
N ASP A 78 -33.00 3.02 -10.39
CA ASP A 78 -33.66 4.30 -10.14
C ASP A 78 -32.98 5.05 -8.97
N ILE A 79 -32.22 6.09 -9.30
CA ILE A 79 -31.49 6.93 -8.34
C ILE A 79 -32.40 7.82 -7.48
N HIS A 80 -33.68 7.94 -7.84
CA HIS A 80 -34.68 8.71 -7.10
C HIS A 80 -35.56 7.82 -6.22
N SER A 81 -35.39 6.50 -6.30
CA SER A 81 -36.14 5.54 -5.51
C SER A 81 -35.99 5.79 -4.00
N GLY A 82 -37.11 5.67 -3.29
CA GLY A 82 -37.18 5.74 -1.84
C GLY A 82 -37.31 4.35 -1.22
N ILE A 83 -37.48 4.31 0.11
CA ILE A 83 -37.87 3.08 0.82
C ILE A 83 -39.38 3.08 0.96
N HIS A 84 -40.06 1.99 0.56
CA HIS A 84 -41.49 1.83 0.80
C HIS A 84 -41.76 1.45 2.27
N SER A 85 -41.10 0.41 2.77
CA SER A 85 -41.16 0.03 4.19
C SER A 85 -39.85 -0.63 4.65
N VAL A 86 -39.64 -0.66 5.98
CA VAL A 86 -38.47 -1.29 6.60
C VAL A 86 -38.85 -1.97 7.90
N GLU A 87 -38.39 -3.20 8.09
CA GLU A 87 -38.65 -4.01 9.27
C GLU A 87 -37.39 -4.73 9.75
N VAL A 88 -37.26 -4.89 11.07
CA VAL A 88 -36.20 -5.73 11.66
C VAL A 88 -36.79 -7.13 11.83
N ILE A 89 -36.15 -8.11 11.21
CA ILE A 89 -36.56 -9.51 11.24
C ILE A 89 -35.57 -10.30 12.10
N ASN A 90 -36.07 -11.13 13.03
CA ASN A 90 -35.29 -12.06 13.85
C ASN A 90 -34.10 -11.41 14.58
N ASP A 91 -34.22 -10.14 14.99
CA ASP A 91 -33.23 -9.32 15.71
C ASP A 91 -31.84 -9.12 15.04
N ASN A 92 -31.56 -9.75 13.90
CA ASN A 92 -30.26 -9.69 13.21
C ASN A 92 -30.38 -9.37 11.70
N LYS A 93 -31.60 -9.20 11.17
CA LYS A 93 -31.80 -8.86 9.76
C LYS A 93 -32.67 -7.63 9.61
N VAL A 94 -32.45 -6.89 8.53
CA VAL A 94 -33.27 -5.76 8.12
C VAL A 94 -33.86 -6.08 6.76
N SER A 95 -35.19 -6.13 6.68
CA SER A 95 -35.92 -6.24 5.42
C SER A 95 -36.37 -4.86 4.96
N VAL A 96 -36.18 -4.59 3.68
CA VAL A 96 -36.55 -3.34 3.00
C VAL A 96 -37.44 -3.71 1.82
N VAL A 97 -38.63 -3.13 1.77
CA VAL A 97 -39.50 -3.20 0.59
C VAL A 97 -39.33 -1.91 -0.21
N TRP A 98 -39.15 -2.03 -1.51
CA TRP A 98 -38.96 -0.95 -2.46
C TRP A 98 -40.27 -0.58 -3.17
N PRO A 99 -40.37 0.61 -3.82
CA PRO A 99 -41.61 1.05 -4.49
C PRO A 99 -42.11 0.15 -5.62
N ASP A 100 -41.22 -0.62 -6.24
CA ASP A 100 -41.53 -1.64 -7.26
C ASP A 100 -41.92 -3.00 -6.65
N GLN A 101 -42.13 -3.04 -5.33
CA GLN A 101 -42.41 -4.23 -4.52
C GLN A 101 -41.24 -5.23 -4.42
N HIS A 102 -40.06 -4.91 -4.95
CA HIS A 102 -38.87 -5.71 -4.69
C HIS A 102 -38.59 -5.71 -3.18
N THR A 103 -38.10 -6.84 -2.65
CA THR A 103 -37.78 -6.98 -1.22
C THR A 103 -36.33 -7.37 -1.08
N SER A 104 -35.62 -6.66 -0.20
CA SER A 104 -34.20 -6.87 0.07
C SER A 104 -33.96 -7.14 1.54
N VAL A 105 -33.12 -8.14 1.85
CA VAL A 105 -32.77 -8.49 3.23
C VAL A 105 -31.28 -8.33 3.46
N PHE A 106 -30.93 -7.63 4.54
CA PHE A 106 -29.54 -7.32 4.91
C PHE A 106 -29.23 -7.83 6.33
N ASP A 107 -28.07 -8.44 6.52
CA ASP A 107 -27.57 -8.80 7.86
C ASP A 107 -27.14 -7.55 8.65
N ALA A 108 -27.48 -7.48 9.94
CA ALA A 108 -27.18 -6.32 10.78
C ALA A 108 -25.66 -6.09 10.92
N GLU A 109 -24.87 -7.17 11.03
CA GLU A 109 -23.40 -7.07 11.04
C GLU A 109 -22.84 -6.54 9.72
N TRP A 110 -23.42 -6.97 8.59
CA TRP A 110 -23.04 -6.50 7.26
C TRP A 110 -23.27 -4.99 7.11
N LEU A 111 -24.40 -4.49 7.62
CA LEU A 111 -24.75 -3.08 7.66
C LEU A 111 -23.83 -2.30 8.61
N LYS A 112 -23.59 -2.81 9.82
CA LYS A 112 -22.73 -2.18 10.83
C LYS A 112 -21.30 -2.00 10.31
N LYS A 113 -20.74 -3.03 9.67
CA LYS A 113 -19.39 -2.99 9.07
C LYS A 113 -19.28 -1.98 7.92
N ARG A 114 -20.40 -1.64 7.26
CA ARG A 114 -20.47 -0.70 6.13
C ARG A 114 -21.10 0.64 6.50
N CYS A 115 -21.08 0.99 7.78
CA CYS A 115 -21.56 2.29 8.23
C CYS A 115 -20.79 3.42 7.52
N PHE A 116 -21.52 4.45 7.06
CA PHE A 116 -20.96 5.59 6.34
C PHE A 116 -20.28 6.63 7.23
N SER A 117 -20.31 6.45 8.55
CA SER A 117 -19.60 7.34 9.47
C SER A 117 -18.09 7.32 9.20
N SER A 118 -17.42 8.46 9.40
CA SER A 118 -15.98 8.57 9.12
C SER A 118 -15.15 7.54 9.90
N ALA A 119 -15.49 7.31 11.17
CA ALA A 119 -14.79 6.33 12.02
C ALA A 119 -14.93 4.89 11.50
N ALA A 120 -16.15 4.48 11.10
CA ALA A 120 -16.37 3.14 10.56
C ALA A 120 -15.69 2.95 9.20
N ARG A 121 -15.75 3.96 8.32
CA ARG A 121 -15.04 3.92 7.03
C ARG A 121 -13.53 3.84 7.24
N GLN A 122 -12.96 4.63 8.12
CA GLN A 122 -11.52 4.59 8.42
C GLN A 122 -11.09 3.23 8.98
N SER A 123 -11.85 2.68 9.92
CA SER A 123 -11.59 1.35 10.48
C SER A 123 -11.64 0.25 9.41
N LEU A 124 -12.65 0.27 8.52
CA LEU A 124 -12.74 -0.68 7.42
C LEU A 124 -11.60 -0.52 6.41
N GLN A 125 -11.19 0.72 6.10
CA GLN A 125 -10.05 0.97 5.21
C GLN A 125 -8.75 0.44 5.82
N GLU A 126 -8.53 0.61 7.13
CA GLU A 126 -7.37 0.05 7.82
C GLU A 126 -7.39 -1.49 7.82
N GLU A 127 -8.57 -2.10 7.98
CA GLU A 127 -8.71 -3.56 7.86
C GLU A 127 -8.33 -4.07 6.46
N LEU A 128 -8.75 -3.35 5.41
CA LEU A 128 -8.60 -3.74 4.01
C LEU A 128 -7.21 -3.46 3.43
N PHE A 129 -6.57 -2.37 3.85
CA PHE A 129 -5.36 -1.86 3.19
C PHE A 129 -4.14 -1.76 4.10
N LEU A 130 -4.34 -1.88 5.43
CA LEU A 130 -3.32 -1.65 6.45
C LEU A 130 -2.56 -0.36 6.13
N ASN A 131 -3.23 0.79 6.22
CA ASN A 131 -2.69 2.07 5.74
C ASN A 131 -1.63 2.64 6.69
N GLU A 132 -1.67 2.28 7.97
CA GLU A 132 -0.68 2.72 8.94
C GLU A 132 0.74 2.28 8.55
N ARG A 133 1.67 3.24 8.51
CA ARG A 133 3.10 3.07 8.24
C ARG A 133 3.88 3.55 9.45
N HIS A 134 4.92 2.82 9.82
CA HIS A 134 5.85 3.24 10.88
C HIS A 134 7.07 3.84 10.19
N HIS A 135 7.22 5.16 10.19
CA HIS A 135 8.40 5.85 9.68
C HIS A 135 9.61 5.55 10.57
N TRP A 136 10.78 5.50 9.96
CA TRP A 136 12.03 5.15 10.65
C TRP A 136 13.24 5.85 10.04
N ASP A 137 14.33 5.83 10.79
CA ASP A 137 15.63 6.41 10.48
C ASP A 137 16.75 5.35 10.69
N SER A 138 18.00 5.77 10.82
CA SER A 138 19.15 4.87 11.01
C SER A 138 19.06 3.96 12.24
N GLU A 139 18.20 4.25 13.23
CA GLU A 139 18.03 3.44 14.43
C GLU A 139 17.13 2.20 14.22
N LEU A 140 16.57 2.01 13.01
CA LEU A 140 15.71 0.87 12.71
C LEU A 140 16.44 -0.46 12.99
N ARG A 141 15.86 -1.24 13.91
CA ARG A 141 16.15 -2.68 13.98
C ARG A 141 15.26 -3.39 12.98
N ILE A 142 15.85 -3.85 11.88
CA ILE A 142 15.11 -4.55 10.82
C ILE A 142 14.34 -5.73 11.44
N PRO A 143 13.01 -5.81 11.28
CA PRO A 143 12.24 -6.96 11.72
C PRO A 143 12.81 -8.24 11.10
N THR A 144 12.96 -9.28 11.92
CA THR A 144 13.49 -10.57 11.49
C THR A 144 12.46 -11.67 11.62
N GLY A 145 12.58 -12.71 10.78
CA GLY A 145 11.80 -13.95 10.87
C GLY A 145 12.60 -15.13 10.32
N ASP A 146 12.20 -16.35 10.66
CA ASP A 146 12.81 -17.56 10.10
C ASP A 146 12.18 -17.91 8.75
N PHE A 147 13.03 -18.19 7.76
CA PHE A 147 12.59 -18.50 6.40
C PHE A 147 11.75 -19.78 6.33
N GLN A 148 12.10 -20.84 7.07
CA GLN A 148 11.36 -22.10 7.04
C GLN A 148 10.02 -21.99 7.79
N GLU A 149 9.98 -21.25 8.90
CA GLU A 149 8.75 -20.96 9.64
C GLU A 149 7.77 -20.20 8.76
N VAL A 150 8.20 -19.13 8.09
CA VAL A 150 7.36 -18.35 7.17
C VAL A 150 6.75 -19.21 6.05
N LEU A 151 7.49 -20.19 5.54
CA LEU A 151 6.99 -21.10 4.52
C LEU A 151 5.93 -22.08 5.03
N ARG A 152 5.98 -22.46 6.32
CA ARG A 152 5.17 -23.55 6.89
C ARG A 152 4.02 -23.08 7.75
N ASP A 153 4.17 -21.94 8.41
CA ASP A 153 3.22 -21.43 9.39
C ASP A 153 2.52 -20.15 8.90
N ASP A 154 1.22 -20.08 9.13
CA ASP A 154 0.37 -18.96 8.72
C ASP A 154 0.54 -17.75 9.64
N GLU A 155 0.86 -17.95 10.93
CA GLU A 155 1.10 -16.85 11.87
C GLU A 155 2.43 -16.16 11.57
N ALA A 156 3.50 -16.93 11.36
CA ALA A 156 4.79 -16.42 10.91
C ALA A 156 4.67 -15.66 9.57
N ALA A 157 3.96 -16.21 8.59
CA ALA A 157 3.74 -15.55 7.30
C ALA A 157 2.91 -14.25 7.45
N LEU A 158 1.90 -14.25 8.32
CA LEU A 158 1.10 -13.05 8.60
C LEU A 158 1.95 -11.96 9.27
N ALA A 159 2.79 -12.34 10.24
CA ALA A 159 3.71 -11.43 10.92
C ALA A 159 4.69 -10.81 9.92
N TRP A 160 5.30 -11.62 9.04
CA TRP A 160 6.18 -11.16 7.97
C TRP A 160 5.50 -10.15 7.05
N LEU A 161 4.35 -10.49 6.45
CA LEU A 161 3.68 -9.59 5.49
C LEU A 161 3.12 -8.33 6.17
N SER A 162 2.69 -8.43 7.43
CA SER A 162 2.24 -7.27 8.21
C SER A 162 3.39 -6.32 8.53
N ALA A 163 4.54 -6.85 8.93
CA ALA A 163 5.77 -6.07 9.17
C ALA A 163 6.28 -5.45 7.86
N LEU A 164 6.30 -6.22 6.76
CA LEU A 164 6.65 -5.71 5.44
C LEU A 164 5.78 -4.53 5.04
N ARG A 165 4.46 -4.61 5.26
CA ARG A 165 3.54 -3.52 4.93
C ARG A 165 3.70 -2.30 5.86
N ARG A 166 3.93 -2.49 7.16
CA ARG A 166 4.00 -1.37 8.14
C ARG A 166 5.38 -0.70 8.17
N VAL A 167 6.44 -1.49 8.21
CA VAL A 167 7.82 -1.04 8.32
C VAL A 167 8.47 -0.83 6.94
N GLY A 168 8.07 -1.59 5.93
CA GLY A 168 8.61 -1.49 4.58
C GLY A 168 9.80 -2.41 4.32
N ILE A 169 10.33 -3.11 5.33
CA ILE A 169 11.43 -4.07 5.18
C ILE A 169 11.36 -5.16 6.25
N VAL A 170 11.73 -6.39 5.88
CA VAL A 170 11.90 -7.55 6.77
C VAL A 170 13.09 -8.38 6.27
N CYS A 171 13.89 -8.90 7.20
CA CYS A 171 14.96 -9.85 6.91
C CYS A 171 14.53 -11.27 7.34
N LEU A 172 14.41 -12.18 6.38
CA LEU A 172 14.21 -13.59 6.67
C LEU A 172 15.57 -14.29 6.77
N LYS A 173 15.81 -14.98 7.87
CA LYS A 173 17.06 -15.68 8.19
C LYS A 173 16.93 -17.16 7.88
N GLY A 174 18.06 -17.82 7.59
CA GLY A 174 18.11 -19.29 7.47
C GLY A 174 17.59 -19.85 6.14
N ALA A 175 17.57 -19.04 5.06
CA ALA A 175 17.33 -19.58 3.73
C ALA A 175 18.54 -20.43 3.27
N PRO A 176 18.32 -21.55 2.54
CA PRO A 176 19.41 -22.28 1.92
C PRO A 176 20.23 -21.40 0.96
N THR A 177 21.56 -21.45 1.02
CA THR A 177 22.48 -20.63 0.21
C THR A 177 22.61 -21.15 -1.23
N GLU A 178 21.48 -21.28 -1.91
CA GLU A 178 21.38 -21.75 -3.30
C GLU A 178 20.30 -20.94 -4.06
N ARG A 179 20.31 -21.03 -5.39
CA ARG A 179 19.30 -20.37 -6.23
C ARG A 179 17.91 -20.98 -6.03
N GLY A 180 16.88 -20.19 -6.29
CA GLY A 180 15.47 -20.62 -6.28
C GLY A 180 14.72 -20.32 -4.98
N GLN A 181 15.40 -19.86 -3.91
CA GLN A 181 14.71 -19.59 -2.65
C GLN A 181 13.76 -18.39 -2.74
N VAL A 182 14.07 -17.38 -3.57
CA VAL A 182 13.14 -16.25 -3.81
C VAL A 182 11.86 -16.70 -4.51
N ALA A 183 11.96 -17.65 -5.45
CA ALA A 183 10.80 -18.21 -6.14
C ALA A 183 9.95 -19.05 -5.17
N ARG A 184 10.60 -19.88 -4.34
CA ARG A 184 9.94 -20.64 -3.29
C ARG A 184 9.20 -19.77 -2.28
N LEU A 185 9.78 -18.62 -1.89
CA LEU A 185 9.09 -17.66 -1.04
C LEU A 185 7.92 -16.99 -1.77
N ALA A 186 8.08 -16.69 -3.06
CA ALA A 186 7.00 -16.10 -3.84
C ALA A 186 5.79 -17.03 -3.98
N GLU A 187 5.97 -18.34 -4.07
CA GLU A 187 4.87 -19.32 -4.05
C GLU A 187 4.05 -19.27 -2.76
N ARG A 188 4.68 -18.90 -1.62
CA ARG A 188 3.97 -18.68 -0.35
C ARG A 188 2.99 -17.51 -0.44
N ILE A 189 3.24 -16.56 -1.33
CA ILE A 189 2.34 -15.44 -1.63
C ILE A 189 1.38 -15.82 -2.76
N GLY A 190 1.92 -16.11 -3.94
CA GLY A 190 1.20 -16.41 -5.16
C GLY A 190 2.18 -16.68 -6.29
N TYR A 191 2.69 -15.62 -6.90
CA TYR A 191 3.61 -15.71 -8.04
C TYR A 191 4.57 -14.52 -8.10
N LEU A 192 5.64 -14.69 -8.86
CA LEU A 192 6.59 -13.64 -9.18
C LEU A 192 6.07 -12.70 -10.27
N ARG A 193 6.49 -11.45 -10.22
CA ARG A 193 6.34 -10.49 -11.31
C ARG A 193 7.46 -10.70 -12.33
N LEU A 194 7.11 -11.21 -13.51
CA LEU A 194 8.03 -11.26 -14.65
C LEU A 194 8.40 -9.84 -15.11
N THR A 195 9.69 -9.63 -15.41
CA THR A 195 10.18 -8.42 -16.07
C THR A 195 11.12 -8.75 -17.22
N PHE A 196 11.67 -7.73 -17.88
CA PHE A 196 12.66 -7.91 -18.94
C PHE A 196 14.01 -8.46 -18.45
N TYR A 197 14.24 -8.51 -17.13
CA TYR A 197 15.37 -9.19 -16.51
C TYR A 197 15.04 -10.63 -16.03
N GLY A 198 13.87 -11.15 -16.41
CA GLY A 198 13.44 -12.52 -16.13
C GLY A 198 12.50 -12.63 -14.93
N HIS A 199 12.20 -13.89 -14.53
CA HIS A 199 11.43 -14.18 -13.31
C HIS A 199 12.25 -13.88 -12.05
N THR A 200 13.54 -14.18 -12.12
CA THR A 200 14.56 -13.89 -11.12
C THR A 200 15.82 -13.42 -11.83
N TRP A 201 16.65 -12.60 -11.19
CA TRP A 201 17.93 -12.16 -11.76
C TRP A 201 19.07 -12.37 -10.77
N GLN A 202 20.27 -12.48 -11.33
CA GLN A 202 21.49 -12.81 -10.60
C GLN A 202 22.37 -11.56 -10.51
N VAL A 203 22.53 -11.02 -9.31
CA VAL A 203 23.39 -9.87 -9.01
C VAL A 203 24.78 -10.39 -8.65
N GLN A 204 25.62 -10.42 -9.67
CA GLN A 204 27.04 -10.77 -9.61
C GLN A 204 27.80 -9.87 -10.58
N ASP A 205 29.11 -9.73 -10.40
CA ASP A 205 29.93 -8.97 -11.36
C ASP A 205 29.93 -9.72 -12.70
N LYS A 206 29.42 -9.08 -13.76
CA LYS A 206 29.29 -9.67 -15.10
C LYS A 206 30.20 -8.94 -16.07
N HIS A 207 30.94 -9.69 -16.88
CA HIS A 207 31.67 -9.12 -18.02
C HIS A 207 30.65 -8.50 -19.00
N MET A 208 30.85 -7.24 -19.38
CA MET A 208 29.88 -6.43 -20.16
C MET A 208 28.50 -6.29 -19.51
N ALA A 209 28.48 -5.83 -18.24
CA ALA A 209 27.27 -5.54 -17.49
C ALA A 209 26.30 -4.62 -18.27
N ASN A 210 25.07 -5.10 -18.53
CA ASN A 210 23.96 -4.35 -19.11
C ASN A 210 23.25 -3.44 -18.08
N ASN A 211 23.64 -3.52 -16.80
CA ASN A 211 23.08 -2.73 -15.70
C ASN A 211 24.17 -2.49 -14.65
N LEU A 212 24.21 -1.29 -14.04
CA LEU A 212 25.17 -0.95 -12.99
C LEU A 212 25.12 -1.91 -11.79
N ALA A 213 23.96 -2.53 -11.52
CA ALA A 213 23.78 -3.53 -10.49
C ALA A 213 24.76 -4.72 -10.61
N TYR A 214 25.17 -5.05 -11.84
CA TYR A 214 26.07 -6.16 -12.17
C TYR A 214 27.56 -5.74 -12.21
N THR A 215 27.93 -4.72 -11.43
CA THR A 215 29.30 -4.24 -11.26
C THR A 215 29.68 -4.20 -9.77
N SER A 216 30.97 -4.10 -9.44
CA SER A 216 31.48 -3.95 -8.07
C SER A 216 31.43 -2.52 -7.49
N LYS A 217 30.94 -1.54 -8.28
CA LYS A 217 30.89 -0.12 -7.91
C LYS A 217 29.81 0.17 -6.87
N LYS A 218 29.91 1.33 -6.20
CA LYS A 218 28.84 1.85 -5.34
C LYS A 218 27.57 2.05 -6.18
N LEU A 219 26.44 1.60 -5.65
CA LEU A 219 25.10 1.95 -6.13
C LEU A 219 24.51 2.96 -5.17
N SER A 220 24.24 4.17 -5.66
CA SER A 220 23.53 5.18 -4.88
C SER A 220 22.12 4.72 -4.55
N LEU A 221 21.51 5.32 -3.53
CA LEU A 221 20.10 5.09 -3.18
C LEU A 221 19.19 5.24 -4.41
N HIS A 222 18.40 4.22 -4.68
CA HIS A 222 17.44 4.16 -5.78
C HIS A 222 16.24 3.26 -5.42
N THR A 223 15.15 3.47 -6.14
CA THR A 223 14.05 2.52 -6.31
C THR A 223 14.27 1.77 -7.60
N ASP A 224 13.96 0.48 -7.63
CA ASP A 224 14.13 -0.33 -8.82
C ASP A 224 13.02 -0.10 -9.85
N TYR A 225 13.46 -0.10 -11.10
CA TYR A 225 12.62 -0.09 -12.29
C TYR A 225 11.66 1.11 -12.45
N PRO A 226 12.08 2.37 -12.24
CA PRO A 226 11.22 3.52 -12.54
C PRO A 226 10.95 3.66 -14.04
N ALA A 227 11.73 3.01 -14.93
CA ALA A 227 11.50 2.96 -16.38
C ALA A 227 10.22 2.22 -16.80
N LEU A 228 9.62 1.39 -15.94
CA LEU A 228 8.27 0.85 -16.16
C LEU A 228 7.23 1.82 -15.65
N HIS A 229 6.17 2.11 -16.41
CA HIS A 229 5.04 2.94 -15.96
C HIS A 229 4.48 2.49 -14.60
N PHE A 230 4.39 1.19 -14.38
CA PHE A 230 4.07 0.60 -13.09
C PHE A 230 5.29 -0.14 -12.55
N SER A 231 6.02 0.44 -11.60
CA SER A 231 7.22 -0.20 -11.03
C SER A 231 6.84 -1.36 -10.11
N PRO A 232 7.70 -2.38 -9.94
CA PRO A 232 7.52 -3.44 -8.95
C PRO A 232 7.23 -2.88 -7.56
N GLY A 233 6.24 -3.47 -6.88
CA GLY A 233 5.85 -3.05 -5.54
C GLY A 233 6.78 -3.58 -4.45
N VAL A 234 7.11 -4.86 -4.53
CA VAL A 234 7.93 -5.56 -3.53
C VAL A 234 9.15 -6.17 -4.20
N GLN A 235 10.29 -6.09 -3.55
CA GLN A 235 11.53 -6.69 -3.99
C GLN A 235 12.06 -7.67 -2.95
N PHE A 236 12.47 -8.85 -3.43
CA PHE A 236 13.19 -9.86 -2.66
C PHE A 236 14.63 -9.88 -3.12
N VAL A 237 15.56 -9.94 -2.17
CA VAL A 237 16.99 -10.07 -2.41
C VAL A 237 17.54 -11.11 -1.45
N HIS A 238 18.01 -12.23 -2.01
CA HIS A 238 18.56 -13.35 -1.27
C HIS A 238 20.08 -13.39 -1.41
N CYS A 239 20.80 -13.45 -0.28
CA CYS A 239 22.24 -13.58 -0.27
C CYS A 239 22.66 -15.04 -0.36
N ILE A 240 23.23 -15.43 -1.51
CA ILE A 240 23.82 -16.75 -1.73
C ILE A 240 25.29 -16.73 -1.28
N SER A 241 26.03 -15.69 -1.67
CA SER A 241 27.39 -15.44 -1.18
C SER A 241 27.64 -13.93 -0.99
N GLN A 242 28.47 -13.60 -0.02
CA GLN A 242 28.84 -12.22 0.31
C GLN A 242 30.33 -11.97 -0.01
N ALA A 243 30.66 -10.75 -0.43
CA ALA A 243 32.06 -10.34 -0.60
C ALA A 243 32.79 -10.27 0.76
N VAL A 244 34.09 -10.55 0.79
CA VAL A 244 34.88 -10.43 2.04
C VAL A 244 34.91 -8.99 2.54
N GLU A 245 35.08 -8.01 1.65
CA GLU A 245 35.18 -6.59 1.98
C GLU A 245 34.14 -5.76 1.22
N GLY A 246 33.43 -4.90 1.95
CA GLY A 246 32.41 -4.01 1.41
C GLY A 246 31.11 -4.74 1.03
N GLY A 247 30.28 -4.07 0.23
CA GLY A 247 29.04 -4.66 -0.30
C GLY A 247 27.85 -4.63 0.66
N GLU A 248 27.98 -3.86 1.74
CA GLU A 248 26.89 -3.51 2.65
C GLU A 248 25.76 -2.85 1.88
N SER A 249 24.54 -3.23 2.21
CA SER A 249 23.32 -2.61 1.73
C SER A 249 23.08 -1.30 2.48
N GLU A 250 22.80 -0.24 1.73
CA GLU A 250 22.36 1.05 2.26
C GLU A 250 20.85 1.16 2.04
N MET A 251 20.08 1.60 3.04
CA MET A 251 18.61 1.69 2.97
C MET A 251 18.11 2.99 3.59
N VAL A 252 17.05 3.57 3.05
CA VAL A 252 16.37 4.74 3.65
C VAL A 252 14.85 4.68 3.43
N ASP A 253 14.09 5.16 4.41
CA ASP A 253 12.64 5.33 4.30
C ASP A 253 12.28 6.56 3.46
N GLY A 254 12.07 6.36 2.16
CA GLY A 254 11.78 7.44 1.22
C GLY A 254 10.51 8.25 1.56
N PHE A 255 9.53 7.66 2.24
CA PHE A 255 8.34 8.38 2.70
C PHE A 255 8.68 9.33 3.84
N HIS A 256 9.45 8.85 4.83
CA HIS A 256 9.93 9.70 5.91
C HIS A 256 10.80 10.84 5.38
N MET A 257 11.68 10.56 4.41
CA MET A 257 12.55 11.56 3.80
C MET A 257 11.76 12.60 3.00
N ALA A 258 10.68 12.19 2.32
CA ALA A 258 9.81 13.12 1.61
C ALA A 258 9.08 14.07 2.58
N GLU A 259 8.62 13.57 3.74
CA GLU A 259 8.06 14.42 4.80
C GLU A 259 9.10 15.39 5.38
N LEU A 260 10.35 14.93 5.56
CA LEU A 260 11.44 15.78 6.03
C LEU A 260 11.75 16.88 5.00
N LEU A 261 11.83 16.54 3.72
CA LEU A 261 11.98 17.51 2.63
C LEU A 261 10.83 18.51 2.61
N GLN A 262 9.59 18.07 2.80
CA GLN A 262 8.43 18.96 2.85
C GLN A 262 8.54 19.99 3.98
N ARG A 263 9.10 19.60 5.13
CA ARG A 263 9.32 20.50 6.28
C ARG A 263 10.49 21.45 6.07
N GLU A 264 11.61 20.96 5.55
CA GLU A 264 12.86 21.72 5.44
C GLU A 264 12.94 22.59 4.18
N ASP A 265 12.43 22.09 3.04
CA ASP A 265 12.41 22.79 1.76
C ASP A 265 11.10 22.50 0.99
N PRO A 266 10.01 23.20 1.35
CA PRO A 266 8.70 23.02 0.72
C PRO A 266 8.70 23.29 -0.80
N GLU A 267 9.63 24.11 -1.30
CA GLU A 267 9.76 24.42 -2.72
C GLU A 267 10.41 23.26 -3.48
N ALA A 268 11.45 22.65 -2.92
CA ALA A 268 12.04 21.43 -3.47
C ALA A 268 11.02 20.29 -3.46
N HIS A 269 10.30 20.09 -2.36
CA HIS A 269 9.23 19.09 -2.29
C HIS A 269 8.15 19.33 -3.36
N ARG A 270 7.69 20.59 -3.52
CA ARG A 270 6.72 20.93 -4.58
C ARG A 270 7.27 20.61 -5.96
N THR A 271 8.52 20.96 -6.22
CA THR A 271 9.19 20.68 -7.50
C THR A 271 9.20 19.18 -7.78
N LEU A 272 9.59 18.34 -6.81
CA LEU A 272 9.67 16.89 -6.99
C LEU A 272 8.31 16.17 -7.05
N THR A 273 7.25 16.80 -6.54
CA THR A 273 5.87 16.28 -6.60
C THR A 273 5.09 16.76 -7.83
N SER A 274 5.56 17.80 -8.52
CA SER A 274 4.87 18.37 -9.70
C SER A 274 5.62 18.23 -11.01
N THR A 275 6.86 17.73 -10.99
CA THR A 275 7.71 17.61 -12.18
C THR A 275 7.75 16.16 -12.66
N LEU A 276 7.31 15.93 -13.90
CA LEU A 276 7.47 14.63 -14.56
C LEU A 276 8.91 14.50 -15.05
N VAL A 277 9.50 13.34 -14.78
CA VAL A 277 10.87 12.97 -15.14
C VAL A 277 10.84 11.75 -16.03
N ASP A 278 11.57 11.82 -17.14
CA ASP A 278 11.73 10.72 -18.09
C ASP A 278 12.72 9.67 -17.54
N PHE A 279 12.34 8.40 -17.66
CA PHE A 279 13.17 7.25 -17.35
C PHE A 279 13.23 6.32 -18.55
N THR A 280 14.43 5.82 -18.83
CA THR A 280 14.73 4.95 -19.97
C THR A 280 15.53 3.73 -19.53
N ASP A 281 15.24 2.59 -20.16
CA ASP A 281 16.08 1.39 -20.05
C ASP A 281 16.01 0.64 -21.38
N THR A 282 17.16 0.42 -22.02
CA THR A 282 17.24 -0.20 -23.35
C THR A 282 18.32 -1.26 -23.34
N GLY A 283 18.00 -2.46 -23.79
CA GLY A 283 18.94 -3.56 -23.80
C GLY A 283 18.34 -4.90 -24.17
N ARG A 284 19.05 -5.95 -23.79
CA ARG A 284 18.66 -7.35 -23.98
C ARG A 284 19.04 -8.14 -22.74
N ASP A 285 18.07 -8.90 -22.23
CA ASP A 285 18.28 -9.88 -21.15
C ASP A 285 17.31 -11.06 -21.34
N TYR A 286 16.18 -11.12 -20.63
CA TYR A 286 15.14 -12.14 -20.85
C TYR A 286 14.53 -12.05 -22.26
N CYS A 287 14.35 -10.83 -22.74
CA CYS A 287 14.07 -10.51 -24.14
C CYS A 287 14.69 -9.15 -24.49
N ASP A 288 14.57 -8.72 -25.76
CA ASP A 288 14.96 -7.36 -26.18
C ASP A 288 13.94 -6.34 -25.65
N PHE A 289 14.40 -5.17 -25.20
CA PHE A 289 13.54 -4.13 -24.65
C PHE A 289 14.04 -2.71 -24.91
N LEU A 290 13.09 -1.79 -25.02
CA LEU A 290 13.28 -0.36 -25.09
C LEU A 290 12.15 0.28 -24.29
N LEU A 291 12.44 0.64 -23.05
CA LEU A 291 11.48 1.15 -22.09
C LEU A 291 11.62 2.65 -21.96
N GLN A 292 10.48 3.31 -21.88
CA GLN A 292 10.35 4.74 -21.66
C GLN A 292 9.15 4.98 -20.75
N SER A 293 9.29 5.87 -19.77
CA SER A 293 8.19 6.29 -18.91
C SER A 293 8.43 7.70 -18.35
N LYS A 294 7.35 8.36 -17.91
CA LYS A 294 7.40 9.65 -17.21
C LYS A 294 6.76 9.52 -15.83
N LYS A 295 7.46 9.95 -14.78
CA LYS A 295 6.96 9.87 -13.39
C LYS A 295 7.34 11.06 -12.56
N TYR A 296 6.55 11.34 -11.53
CA TYR A 296 6.96 12.23 -10.46
C TYR A 296 7.99 11.52 -9.58
N ILE A 297 9.01 12.25 -9.14
CA ILE A 297 10.03 11.71 -8.23
C ILE A 297 9.38 11.33 -6.89
N ILE A 298 8.48 12.18 -6.39
CA ILE A 298 7.63 11.91 -5.23
C ILE A 298 6.18 11.90 -5.73
N GLU A 299 5.57 10.72 -5.82
CA GLU A 299 4.16 10.61 -6.15
C GLU A 299 3.31 10.75 -4.89
N VAL A 300 2.29 11.60 -4.95
CA VAL A 300 1.35 11.85 -3.86
C VAL A 300 -0.08 11.56 -4.29
N ASP A 301 -0.93 11.18 -3.34
CA ASP A 301 -2.37 11.10 -3.57
C ASP A 301 -3.05 12.49 -3.56
N ARG A 302 -4.37 12.49 -3.73
CA ARG A 302 -5.19 13.72 -3.73
C ARG A 302 -5.19 14.47 -2.39
N GLU A 303 -4.82 13.81 -1.30
CA GLU A 303 -4.64 14.43 0.01
C GLU A 303 -3.18 14.88 0.26
N GLY A 304 -2.29 14.70 -0.72
CA GLY A 304 -0.88 15.07 -0.62
C GLY A 304 -0.03 14.05 0.14
N ARG A 305 -0.55 12.85 0.43
CA ARG A 305 0.21 11.80 1.11
C ARG A 305 1.05 11.04 0.10
N VAL A 306 2.32 10.82 0.43
CA VAL A 306 3.27 10.10 -0.42
C VAL A 306 2.79 8.66 -0.64
N GLN A 307 2.77 8.24 -1.91
CA GLN A 307 2.35 6.90 -2.33
C GLN A 307 3.51 6.09 -2.93
N ARG A 308 4.46 6.77 -3.58
CA ARG A 308 5.60 6.12 -4.23
C ARG A 308 6.75 7.12 -4.42
N ILE A 309 7.97 6.63 -4.27
CA ILE A 309 9.19 7.32 -4.69
C ILE A 309 9.66 6.68 -6.00
N ASN A 310 10.07 7.49 -6.98
CA ASN A 310 10.64 7.01 -8.23
C ASN A 310 11.99 7.69 -8.45
N ILE A 311 13.07 7.04 -8.04
CA ILE A 311 14.44 7.55 -8.23
C ILE A 311 15.32 6.41 -8.68
N ASN A 312 15.85 6.51 -9.88
CA ASN A 312 17.03 5.74 -10.25
C ASN A 312 17.87 6.61 -11.19
N HIS A 313 19.02 7.06 -10.69
CA HIS A 313 19.88 7.97 -11.43
C HIS A 313 20.47 7.32 -12.68
N ALA A 314 20.63 5.99 -12.69
CA ALA A 314 21.19 5.24 -13.81
C ALA A 314 20.21 5.17 -14.99
N THR A 315 18.91 5.06 -14.70
CA THR A 315 17.86 4.93 -15.71
C THR A 315 17.06 6.23 -15.92
N ARG A 316 17.48 7.35 -15.30
CA ARG A 316 16.89 8.66 -15.61
C ARG A 316 17.40 9.09 -16.98
N ASP A 317 16.49 9.41 -17.89
CA ASP A 317 16.87 9.76 -19.26
C ASP A 317 17.69 11.07 -19.29
N SER A 318 18.54 11.17 -20.31
CA SER A 318 19.15 12.40 -20.77
C SER A 318 18.12 13.40 -21.29
N VAL A 319 17.00 12.91 -21.83
CA VAL A 319 15.83 13.73 -22.16
C VAL A 319 15.25 14.31 -20.87
N LEU A 320 15.19 15.64 -20.82
CA LEU A 320 14.58 16.37 -19.72
C LEU A 320 13.50 17.30 -20.30
N ASP A 321 12.27 16.84 -20.29
CA ASP A 321 11.11 17.53 -20.85
C ASP A 321 10.62 18.66 -19.93
N LEU A 322 11.47 19.68 -19.76
CA LEU A 322 11.21 20.86 -18.93
C LEU A 322 11.61 22.14 -19.66
N PRO A 323 10.88 23.25 -19.44
CA PRO A 323 11.36 24.56 -19.83
C PRO A 323 12.72 24.84 -19.20
N VAL A 324 13.66 25.41 -19.96
CA VAL A 324 15.06 25.64 -19.51
C VAL A 324 15.16 26.34 -18.15
N ARG A 325 14.26 27.28 -17.85
CA ARG A 325 14.20 28.01 -16.57
C ARG A 325 13.90 27.11 -15.35
N GLN A 326 13.31 25.93 -15.55
CA GLN A 326 12.95 24.98 -14.50
C GLN A 326 14.03 23.91 -14.29
N VAL A 327 15.00 23.79 -15.20
CA VAL A 327 16.06 22.76 -15.13
C VAL A 327 16.91 22.91 -13.87
N GLN A 328 17.44 24.11 -13.60
CA GLN A 328 18.26 24.34 -12.40
C GLN A 328 17.46 24.15 -11.10
N PRO A 329 16.24 24.70 -10.95
CA PRO A 329 15.39 24.43 -9.79
C PRO A 329 15.11 22.95 -9.56
N PHE A 330 14.88 22.18 -10.64
CA PHE A 330 14.71 20.73 -10.56
C PHE A 330 15.96 20.03 -10.01
N TYR A 331 17.15 20.35 -10.53
CA TYR A 331 18.39 19.77 -10.02
C TYR A 331 18.71 20.20 -8.58
N ARG A 332 18.37 21.44 -8.19
CA ARG A 332 18.45 21.91 -6.79
C ARG A 332 17.59 21.05 -5.88
N ALA A 333 16.35 20.78 -6.29
CA ALA A 333 15.41 19.95 -5.53
C ALA A 333 15.87 18.49 -5.43
N MET A 334 16.33 17.90 -6.54
CA MET A 334 16.91 16.54 -6.55
C MET A 334 18.11 16.43 -5.62
N ARG A 335 18.99 17.44 -5.63
CA ARG A 335 20.16 17.50 -4.74
C ARG A 335 19.75 17.62 -3.28
N ALA A 336 18.81 18.51 -2.94
CA ALA A 336 18.32 18.66 -1.57
C ALA A 336 17.74 17.35 -1.03
N PHE A 337 16.98 16.62 -1.85
CA PHE A 337 16.44 15.34 -1.45
C PHE A 337 17.53 14.27 -1.29
N ALA A 338 18.49 14.20 -2.21
CA ALA A 338 19.64 13.32 -2.08
C ALA A 338 20.48 13.62 -0.82
N ASP A 339 20.72 14.90 -0.52
CA ASP A 339 21.46 15.34 0.66
C ASP A 339 20.74 14.89 1.95
N ILE A 340 19.41 15.01 2.02
CA ILE A 340 18.58 14.51 3.13
C ILE A 340 18.72 12.99 3.28
N MET A 341 18.58 12.23 2.20
CA MET A 341 18.63 10.77 2.24
C MET A 341 20.00 10.22 2.66
N ASN A 342 21.08 10.93 2.34
CA ASN A 342 22.46 10.51 2.66
C ASN A 342 22.95 11.02 4.02
N ARG A 343 22.11 11.67 4.83
CA ARG A 343 22.49 12.04 6.20
C ARG A 343 22.69 10.77 7.03
N PRO A 344 23.77 10.65 7.83
CA PRO A 344 24.04 9.45 8.64
C PRO A 344 22.89 9.05 9.55
N GLU A 345 22.16 10.01 10.10
CA GLU A 345 21.01 9.78 10.97
C GLU A 345 19.81 9.14 10.25
N ASN A 346 19.72 9.25 8.92
CA ASN A 346 18.63 8.70 8.11
C ASN A 346 19.00 7.38 7.43
N LEU A 347 20.29 7.13 7.25
CA LEU A 347 20.81 6.02 6.45
C LEU A 347 20.99 4.77 7.31
N LEU A 348 20.31 3.68 6.94
CA LEU A 348 20.48 2.39 7.56
C LEU A 348 21.50 1.57 6.76
N ASP A 349 22.59 1.19 7.42
CA ASP A 349 23.58 0.26 6.89
C ASP A 349 23.28 -1.17 7.36
N TYR A 350 23.23 -2.12 6.43
CA TYR A 350 23.02 -3.53 6.74
C TYR A 350 23.90 -4.44 5.89
N ARG A 351 24.67 -5.32 6.54
CA ARG A 351 25.46 -6.35 5.88
C ARG A 351 24.66 -7.66 5.87
N MET A 352 24.27 -8.11 4.69
CA MET A 352 23.60 -9.40 4.52
C MET A 352 24.60 -10.54 4.71
N GLU A 353 24.20 -11.56 5.45
CA GLU A 353 24.92 -12.84 5.55
C GLU A 353 24.35 -13.86 4.56
N PRO A 354 25.14 -14.85 4.11
CA PRO A 354 24.61 -15.97 3.32
C PRO A 354 23.41 -16.63 4.01
N GLY A 355 22.30 -16.77 3.27
CA GLY A 355 21.03 -17.27 3.77
C GLY A 355 20.09 -16.18 4.30
N ASP A 356 20.52 -14.92 4.32
CA ASP A 356 19.63 -13.78 4.52
C ASP A 356 18.81 -13.50 3.27
N MET A 357 17.52 -13.26 3.44
CA MET A 357 16.64 -12.75 2.41
C MET A 357 15.96 -11.47 2.87
N LEU A 358 16.37 -10.33 2.29
CA LEU A 358 15.69 -9.07 2.49
C LEU A 358 14.46 -8.99 1.60
N THR A 359 13.33 -8.66 2.19
CA THR A 359 12.08 -8.38 1.49
C THR A 359 11.68 -6.96 1.83
N PHE A 360 11.41 -6.11 0.83
CA PHE A 360 11.13 -4.70 1.08
C PHE A 360 10.18 -4.07 0.06
N ASP A 361 9.58 -2.95 0.48
CA ASP A 361 8.68 -2.10 -0.29
C ASP A 361 9.48 -1.20 -1.22
N ASN A 362 9.56 -1.57 -2.50
CA ASN A 362 10.28 -0.83 -3.52
C ASN A 362 9.58 0.50 -3.92
N TRP A 363 8.31 0.70 -3.55
CA TRP A 363 7.66 2.00 -3.73
C TRP A 363 8.02 2.99 -2.63
N ARG A 364 8.45 2.50 -1.46
CA ARG A 364 8.74 3.31 -0.27
C ARG A 364 10.23 3.48 -0.03
N LEU A 365 10.97 2.38 0.05
CA LEU A 365 12.38 2.39 0.39
C LEU A 365 13.22 2.71 -0.83
N LEU A 366 14.26 3.51 -0.62
CA LEU A 366 15.39 3.56 -1.53
C LEU A 366 16.49 2.69 -0.95
N HIS A 367 17.14 1.94 -1.83
CA HIS A 367 18.20 1.03 -1.48
C HIS A 367 19.43 1.29 -2.33
N GLY A 368 20.58 0.96 -1.78
CA GLY A 368 21.89 1.18 -2.37
C GLY A 368 22.85 0.11 -1.87
N ARG A 369 24.10 0.25 -2.29
CA ARG A 369 25.16 -0.70 -1.92
C ARG A 369 26.50 0.00 -1.93
N LYS A 370 27.30 -0.18 -0.89
CA LYS A 370 28.70 0.24 -0.88
C LYS A 370 29.51 -0.55 -1.93
N SER A 371 30.62 0.02 -2.39
CA SER A 371 31.55 -0.70 -3.26
C SER A 371 32.11 -1.92 -2.55
N TYR A 372 32.53 -2.94 -3.31
CA TYR A 372 33.14 -4.14 -2.75
C TYR A 372 34.28 -4.65 -3.62
N VAL A 373 35.13 -5.49 -3.04
CA VAL A 373 36.26 -6.10 -3.73
C VAL A 373 35.90 -7.54 -4.11
N THR A 374 36.13 -7.88 -5.39
CA THR A 374 35.99 -9.25 -5.92
C THR A 374 37.36 -9.87 -6.13
N GLY A 375 37.50 -11.14 -5.77
CA GLY A 375 38.71 -11.93 -6.01
C GLY A 375 38.37 -13.34 -6.52
N PRO A 376 39.38 -14.15 -6.92
CA PRO A 376 39.16 -15.50 -7.45
C PRO A 376 38.34 -16.40 -6.53
N ASP A 377 38.51 -16.25 -5.22
CA ASP A 377 37.81 -17.01 -4.17
C ASP A 377 36.78 -16.17 -3.39
N SER A 378 36.55 -14.91 -3.78
CA SER A 378 35.64 -13.97 -3.12
C SER A 378 34.67 -13.40 -4.15
N SER A 379 33.52 -14.07 -4.28
CA SER A 379 32.42 -13.63 -5.15
C SER A 379 31.21 -13.23 -4.31
N ARG A 380 30.57 -12.13 -4.71
CA ARG A 380 29.29 -11.69 -4.17
C ARG A 380 28.18 -12.10 -5.15
N HIS A 381 27.23 -12.87 -4.67
CA HIS A 381 26.13 -13.37 -5.47
C HIS A 381 24.83 -13.22 -4.69
N LEU A 382 23.95 -12.35 -5.20
CA LEU A 382 22.57 -12.25 -4.75
C LEU A 382 21.62 -12.72 -5.84
N GLU A 383 20.50 -13.28 -5.43
CA GLU A 383 19.37 -13.57 -6.31
C GLU A 383 18.21 -12.63 -5.96
N GLY A 384 17.71 -11.92 -6.98
CA GLY A 384 16.62 -10.96 -6.84
C GLY A 384 15.34 -11.44 -7.52
N ALA A 385 14.20 -11.04 -6.97
CA ALA A 385 12.89 -11.22 -7.59
C ALA A 385 11.91 -10.10 -7.22
N TYR A 386 10.86 -9.90 -8.02
CA TYR A 386 9.86 -8.86 -7.83
C TYR A 386 8.49 -9.48 -7.61
N LEU A 387 7.66 -8.78 -6.85
CA LEU A 387 6.23 -9.04 -6.72
C LEU A 387 5.46 -7.72 -6.79
N ASP A 388 4.16 -7.84 -7.05
CA ASP A 388 3.24 -6.73 -7.00
C ASP A 388 2.50 -6.68 -5.65
N TRP A 389 2.19 -5.45 -5.22
CA TRP A 389 1.57 -5.22 -3.91
C TRP A 389 0.16 -5.82 -3.82
N ASP A 390 -0.54 -6.00 -4.94
CA ASP A 390 -1.90 -6.56 -4.94
C ASP A 390 -1.89 -8.04 -4.52
N GLU A 391 -0.94 -8.82 -5.02
CA GLU A 391 -0.71 -10.24 -4.69
C GLU A 391 -0.30 -10.38 -3.22
N VAL A 392 0.63 -9.54 -2.77
CA VAL A 392 1.09 -9.51 -1.38
C VAL A 392 -0.08 -9.17 -0.44
N MET A 393 -0.86 -8.13 -0.77
CA MET A 393 -2.01 -7.72 0.04
C MET A 393 -3.16 -8.74 -0.01
N SER A 394 -3.34 -9.43 -1.14
CA SER A 394 -4.29 -10.54 -1.25
C SER A 394 -3.93 -11.67 -0.29
N ARG A 395 -2.67 -12.13 -0.31
CA ARG A 395 -2.19 -13.17 0.63
C ARG A 395 -2.33 -12.72 2.08
N LEU A 396 -1.94 -11.47 2.39
CA LEU A 396 -2.05 -10.91 3.74
C LEU A 396 -3.49 -10.97 4.25
N ARG A 397 -4.48 -10.55 3.45
CA ARG A 397 -5.91 -10.60 3.83
C ARG A 397 -6.38 -12.04 4.07
N ILE A 398 -5.92 -12.99 3.25
CA ILE A 398 -6.25 -14.42 3.42
C ILE A 398 -5.66 -14.95 4.74
N LEU A 399 -4.38 -14.69 5.00
CA LEU A 399 -3.70 -15.13 6.23
C LEU A 399 -4.36 -14.52 7.47
N ARG A 400 -4.65 -13.21 7.46
CA ARG A 400 -5.33 -12.54 8.56
C ARG A 400 -6.69 -13.17 8.87
N LYS A 401 -7.44 -13.56 7.83
CA LYS A 401 -8.73 -14.27 7.99
C LYS A 401 -8.54 -15.71 8.49
N SER A 402 -7.48 -16.40 8.08
CA SER A 402 -7.16 -17.77 8.51
C SER A 402 -6.78 -17.80 10.00
N VAL A 403 -5.84 -16.95 10.41
CA VAL A 403 -5.31 -16.86 11.78
C VAL A 403 -6.40 -16.38 12.75
N ASN A 404 -7.15 -15.32 12.42
CA ASN A 404 -8.24 -14.82 13.28
C ASN A 404 -9.44 -15.77 13.42
N LYS A 405 -9.52 -16.84 12.62
CA LYS A 405 -10.52 -17.90 12.80
C LYS A 405 -10.04 -19.02 13.73
N ARG A 406 -8.73 -19.14 13.92
CA ARG A 406 -8.10 -20.16 14.78
C ARG A 406 -7.92 -19.65 16.21
N ALA A 407 -7.68 -18.35 16.37
CA ALA A 407 -7.76 -17.62 17.64
C ALA A 407 -9.20 -17.40 18.06
#